data_AF-A0AAX2ES68-F1
#
_entry.id   AF-A0AAX2ES68-F1
#
_cell.length_a   1.000
_cell.length_b   1.000
_cell.length_c   1.000
_cell.angle_alpha   90.00
_cell.angle_beta   90.00
_cell.angle_gamma   90.00
#
_symmetry.space_group_name_H-M   'P 1'
#
loop_
_entity.id
_entity.type
_entity.pdbx_description
1 polymer ?
#
loop_
_entity_poly.entity_id
_entity_poly.type
_entity_poly.pdbx_seq_one_letter_code
_entity_poly.pdbx_strand_id
1 'polypeptide(L)'
;MKKLTFLLALFIGGAAHADIYKEITTEHKARTLVTGPDTFPHRLRYWFIMEDGSPSVYEVVEKKQRDEWVDLLHPGDNPALIIKGDMLRFERRFAGKVVGIEQYEKKN
;
A
#
# COMPACT_ATOMS: atom_id res chain seq x y z
N MET A 1 34.80 20.23 15.92
CA MET A 1 34.08 19.24 15.10
C MET A 1 32.68 19.07 15.68
N LYS A 2 31.65 19.67 15.04
CA LYS A 2 30.26 19.63 15.52
C LYS A 2 29.65 18.28 15.15
N LYS A 3 29.33 17.44 16.14
CA LYS A 3 28.60 16.19 15.94
C LYS A 3 27.14 16.55 15.65
N LEU A 4 26.70 16.32 14.41
CA LEU A 4 25.31 16.51 14.00
C LEU A 4 24.52 15.29 14.49
N THR A 5 23.86 15.43 15.63
CA THR A 5 22.95 14.40 16.15
C THR A 5 21.69 14.46 15.29
N PHE A 6 21.54 13.52 14.36
CA PHE A 6 20.26 13.30 13.67
C PHE A 6 19.25 12.81 14.72
N LEU A 7 18.40 13.72 15.19
CA LEU A 7 17.20 13.36 15.92
C LEU A 7 16.27 12.62 14.95
N LEU A 8 16.20 11.30 15.09
CA LEU A 8 15.13 10.49 14.54
C LEU A 8 13.85 10.87 15.30
N ALA A 9 13.05 11.74 14.70
CA ALA A 9 11.74 12.09 15.25
C ALA A 9 10.84 10.85 15.21
N LEU A 10 10.75 10.14 16.34
CA LEU A 10 9.69 9.18 16.62
C LEU A 10 8.38 9.97 16.65
N PHE A 11 7.61 9.90 15.57
CA PHE A 11 6.21 10.30 15.56
C PHE A 11 5.44 9.36 16.49
N ILE A 12 5.24 9.78 17.74
CA ILE A 12 4.27 9.17 18.65
C ILE A 12 2.95 9.87 18.37
N GLY A 13 2.09 9.24 17.57
CA GLY A 13 0.76 9.75 17.24
C GLY A 13 -0.10 8.65 16.63
N GLY A 14 -0.74 7.86 17.50
CA GLY A 14 -1.69 6.81 17.13
C GLY A 14 -1.02 5.59 16.50
N ALA A 15 -1.17 4.41 17.10
CA ALA A 15 -0.75 3.15 16.50
C ALA A 15 -1.65 2.84 15.30
N ALA A 16 -1.43 3.53 14.19
CA ALA A 16 -2.00 3.16 12.92
C ALA A 16 -0.96 2.26 12.25
N HIS A 17 -1.11 0.97 12.56
CA HIS A 17 -0.21 -0.09 12.15
C HIS A 17 -0.10 -0.13 10.63
N ALA A 18 1.13 -0.09 10.13
CA ALA A 18 1.37 -0.46 8.75
C ALA A 18 1.24 -1.98 8.64
N ASP A 19 0.45 -2.45 7.69
CA ASP A 19 0.31 -3.86 7.37
C ASP A 19 1.24 -4.22 6.21
N ILE A 20 1.88 -5.38 6.32
CA ILE A 20 2.83 -5.90 5.34
C ILE A 20 2.21 -7.13 4.69
N TYR A 21 2.22 -7.18 3.37
CA TYR A 21 1.67 -8.27 2.58
C TYR A 21 2.72 -8.82 1.61
N LYS A 22 2.75 -10.14 1.46
CA LYS A 22 3.60 -10.82 0.47
C LYS A 22 2.77 -11.32 -0.68
N GLU A 23 3.22 -11.06 -1.90
CA GLU A 23 2.54 -11.54 -3.10
C GLU A 23 2.50 -13.08 -3.13
N ILE A 24 1.33 -13.63 -3.45
CA ILE A 24 1.09 -15.07 -3.63
C ILE A 24 0.79 -15.44 -5.08
N THR A 25 0.54 -14.45 -5.95
CA THR A 25 0.34 -14.67 -7.39
C THR A 25 1.69 -14.63 -8.11
N THR A 26 1.98 -15.63 -8.95
CA THR A 26 3.34 -15.89 -9.47
C THR A 26 3.60 -15.38 -10.89
N GLU A 27 2.76 -14.51 -11.45
CA GLU A 27 2.97 -14.00 -12.82
C GLU A 27 4.19 -13.05 -12.93
N HIS A 28 4.65 -12.51 -11.79
CA HIS A 28 5.80 -11.62 -11.69
C HIS A 28 6.76 -12.08 -10.56
N LYS A 29 7.92 -11.42 -10.45
CA LYS A 29 8.79 -11.60 -9.28
C LYS A 29 8.01 -11.16 -8.04
N ALA A 30 7.92 -12.04 -7.04
CA ALA A 30 7.15 -11.78 -5.82
C ALA A 30 7.56 -10.46 -5.16
N ARG A 31 6.60 -9.55 -4.98
CA ARG A 31 6.81 -8.26 -4.30
C ARG A 31 6.22 -8.26 -2.90
N THR A 32 6.76 -7.39 -2.05
CA THR A 32 6.15 -7.08 -0.75
C THR A 32 5.43 -5.75 -0.89
N LEU A 33 4.15 -5.72 -0.54
CA LEU A 33 3.33 -4.52 -0.51
C LEU A 33 3.11 -4.13 0.95
N VAL A 34 3.30 -2.85 1.26
CA VAL A 34 3.05 -2.30 2.59
C VAL A 34 1.94 -1.28 2.47
N THR A 35 0.98 -1.33 3.39
CA THR A 35 -0.07 -0.31 3.51
C THR A 35 0.01 0.36 4.87
N GLY A 36 -0.27 1.65 4.95
CA GLY A 36 -0.34 2.37 6.22
C GLY A 36 -1.31 3.53 6.18
N PRO A 37 -1.67 4.10 7.34
CA PRO A 37 -2.52 5.29 7.42
C PRO A 37 -1.93 6.47 6.63
N ASP A 38 -2.80 7.30 6.07
CA ASP A 38 -2.44 8.64 5.60
C ASP A 38 -2.78 9.71 6.64
N THR A 39 -2.29 10.94 6.44
CA THR A 39 -2.62 12.10 7.29
C THR A 39 -4.12 12.42 7.27
N PHE A 40 -4.80 12.17 6.14
CA PHE A 40 -6.24 12.41 6.01
C PHE A 40 -7.04 11.15 6.36
N PRO A 41 -8.18 11.31 7.06
CA PRO A 41 -9.05 10.18 7.36
C PRO A 41 -9.57 9.55 6.08
N HIS A 42 -9.84 8.24 6.12
CA HIS A 42 -10.29 7.45 4.97
C HIS A 42 -9.30 7.37 3.81
N ARG A 43 -8.04 7.74 4.03
CA ARG A 43 -6.95 7.51 3.08
C ARG A 43 -5.93 6.52 3.61
N LEU A 44 -5.33 5.81 2.67
CA LEU A 44 -4.33 4.78 2.91
C LEU A 44 -3.16 5.06 1.98
N ARG A 45 -1.96 5.02 2.53
CA ARG A 45 -0.72 5.00 1.76
C ARG A 45 -0.35 3.56 1.47
N TYR A 46 0.19 3.30 0.30
CA TYR A 46 0.81 2.02 0.00
C TYR A 46 2.10 2.19 -0.79
N TRP A 47 3.02 1.25 -0.64
CA TRP A 47 4.28 1.21 -1.39
C TRP A 47 4.78 -0.22 -1.50
N PHE A 48 5.69 -0.45 -2.43
CA PHE A 48 6.35 -1.73 -2.61
C PHE A 48 7.74 -1.72 -1.99
N ILE A 49 8.19 -2.87 -1.51
CA ILE A 49 9.60 -3.12 -1.21
C ILE A 49 10.25 -3.75 -2.44
N MET A 50 11.28 -3.09 -2.94
CA MET A 50 12.06 -3.50 -4.11
C MET A 50 13.01 -4.66 -3.78
N GLU A 51 13.63 -5.26 -4.80
CA GLU A 51 14.54 -6.40 -4.63
C GLU A 51 15.75 -6.08 -3.73
N ASP A 52 16.20 -4.83 -3.72
CA ASP A 52 17.31 -4.35 -2.86
C ASP A 52 16.85 -3.98 -1.44
N GLY A 53 15.58 -4.20 -1.10
CA GLY A 53 14.99 -3.86 0.19
C GLY A 53 14.60 -2.40 0.34
N SER A 54 14.85 -1.54 -0.66
CA SER A 54 14.41 -0.14 -0.62
C SER A 54 12.91 -0.02 -0.87
N PRO A 55 12.23 0.99 -0.27
CA PRO A 55 10.84 1.27 -0.57
C PRO A 55 10.71 2.04 -1.89
N SER A 56 9.66 1.74 -2.66
CA SER A 56 9.22 2.59 -3.77
C SER A 56 8.68 3.93 -3.23
N VAL A 57 8.42 4.87 -4.14
CA VAL A 57 7.54 6.01 -3.84
C VAL A 57 6.20 5.45 -3.37
N TYR A 58 5.62 6.08 -2.34
CA TYR A 58 4.29 5.70 -1.88
C TYR A 58 3.22 6.38 -2.74
N GLU A 59 2.11 5.68 -2.88
CA GLU A 59 0.89 6.18 -3.51
C GLU A 59 -0.22 6.28 -2.45
N VAL A 60 -1.26 7.06 -2.74
CA VAL A 60 -2.37 7.31 -1.82
C VAL A 60 -3.66 6.89 -2.48
N VAL A 61 -4.44 6.08 -1.77
CA VAL A 61 -5.77 5.66 -2.17
C VAL A 61 -6.80 6.09 -1.12
N GLU A 62 -8.03 6.31 -1.57
CA GLU A 62 -9.14 6.71 -0.70
C GLU A 62 -10.17 5.58 -0.61
N LYS A 63 -10.76 5.43 0.59
CA LYS A 63 -11.76 4.41 0.86
C LYS A 63 -13.04 4.73 0.10
N LYS A 64 -13.36 3.93 -0.91
CA LYS A 64 -14.57 4.08 -1.72
C LYS A 64 -15.77 3.39 -1.08
N GLN A 65 -15.55 2.17 -0.60
CA GLN A 65 -16.57 1.36 0.06
C GLN A 65 -15.94 0.40 1.06
N ARG A 66 -16.73 -0.51 1.63
CA ARG A 66 -16.22 -1.54 2.53
C ARG A 66 -15.10 -2.32 1.82
N ASP A 67 -13.94 -2.37 2.47
CA ASP A 67 -12.76 -3.12 2.04
C ASP A 67 -12.09 -2.63 0.73
N GLU A 68 -12.65 -1.65 0.01
CA GLU A 68 -12.12 -1.15 -1.27
C GLU A 68 -11.57 0.27 -1.17
N TRP A 69 -10.35 0.43 -1.68
CA TRP A 69 -9.61 1.68 -1.76
C TRP A 69 -9.17 1.92 -3.20
N VAL A 70 -9.31 3.14 -3.70
CA VAL A 70 -9.05 3.48 -5.12
C VAL A 70 -8.20 4.74 -5.24
N ASP A 71 -7.55 4.93 -6.38
CA ASP A 71 -6.91 6.19 -6.73
C ASP A 71 -7.88 7.37 -6.60
N LEU A 72 -7.43 8.45 -5.96
CA LEU A 72 -8.25 9.63 -5.70
C LEU A 72 -8.57 10.41 -6.98
N LEU A 73 -7.62 10.48 -7.90
CA LEU A 73 -7.71 11.29 -9.11
C LEU A 73 -8.38 10.53 -10.25
N HIS A 74 -8.15 9.22 -10.32
CA HIS A 74 -8.60 8.36 -11.40
C HIS A 74 -9.21 7.05 -10.83
N PRO A 75 -10.36 7.10 -10.14
CA PRO A 75 -10.95 5.92 -9.47
C PRO A 75 -11.41 4.80 -10.41
N GLY A 76 -11.46 5.07 -11.73
CA GLY A 76 -11.70 4.07 -12.77
C GLY A 76 -10.43 3.40 -13.29
N ASP A 77 -9.26 3.91 -12.92
CA ASP A 77 -7.94 3.45 -13.35
C ASP A 77 -7.12 2.98 -12.13
N ASN A 78 -5.96 2.36 -12.40
CA ASN A 78 -5.06 1.85 -11.36
C ASN A 78 -4.70 2.92 -10.31
N PRO A 79 -4.45 2.53 -9.06
CA PRO A 79 -4.70 1.21 -8.43
C PRO A 79 -6.09 1.10 -7.78
N ALA A 80 -6.58 -0.14 -7.62
CA ALA A 80 -7.62 -0.46 -6.64
C ALA A 80 -7.15 -1.56 -5.67
N LEU A 81 -7.16 -1.27 -4.37
CA LEU A 81 -6.80 -2.20 -3.31
C LEU A 81 -8.06 -2.73 -2.64
N ILE A 82 -8.18 -4.05 -2.55
CA ILE A 82 -9.29 -4.71 -1.86
C ILE A 82 -8.72 -5.53 -0.71
N ILE A 83 -8.94 -5.05 0.52
CA ILE A 83 -8.32 -5.56 1.74
C ILE A 83 -9.38 -6.26 2.58
N LYS A 84 -9.32 -7.59 2.64
CA LYS A 84 -10.30 -8.43 3.34
C LYS A 84 -9.59 -9.38 4.31
N GLY A 85 -9.63 -9.03 5.60
CA GLY A 85 -8.89 -9.77 6.62
C GLY A 85 -7.41 -9.75 6.30
N ASP A 86 -6.81 -10.93 6.16
CA ASP A 86 -5.38 -11.10 5.88
C ASP A 86 -5.05 -11.12 4.38
N MET A 87 -6.03 -10.91 3.50
CA MET A 87 -5.83 -10.91 2.06
C MET A 87 -5.94 -9.52 1.46
N LEU A 88 -5.00 -9.17 0.59
CA LEU A 88 -5.05 -7.98 -0.24
C LEU A 88 -5.07 -8.37 -1.72
N ARG A 89 -6.05 -7.85 -2.46
CA ARG A 89 -6.09 -7.94 -3.92
C ARG A 89 -5.77 -6.57 -4.51
N PHE A 90 -4.68 -6.49 -5.27
CA PHE A 90 -4.29 -5.33 -6.06
C PHE A 90 -4.86 -5.50 -7.47
N GLU A 91 -5.81 -4.65 -7.84
CA GLU A 91 -6.38 -4.64 -9.18
C GLU A 91 -5.75 -3.53 -10.02
N ARG A 92 -5.28 -3.93 -11.19
CA ARG A 92 -5.04 -3.02 -12.29
C ARG A 92 -6.33 -2.86 -13.08
N ARG A 93 -6.93 -1.67 -13.09
CA ARG A 93 -8.08 -1.22 -13.87
C ARG A 93 -7.71 -0.23 -14.98
N PHE A 94 -8.41 -0.31 -16.10
CA PHE A 94 -8.41 0.70 -17.15
C PHE A 94 -9.84 0.95 -17.60
N ALA A 95 -10.30 2.20 -17.56
CA ALA A 95 -11.67 2.59 -17.89
C ALA A 95 -12.72 1.75 -17.12
N GLY A 96 -12.47 1.49 -15.84
CA GLY A 96 -13.34 0.74 -14.93
C GLY A 96 -13.30 -0.79 -15.09
N LYS A 97 -12.52 -1.31 -16.05
CA LYS A 97 -12.37 -2.77 -16.27
C LYS A 97 -11.08 -3.28 -15.66
N VAL A 98 -11.14 -4.41 -14.97
CA VAL A 98 -9.94 -5.08 -14.44
C VAL A 98 -9.16 -5.70 -15.59
N VAL A 99 -7.89 -5.31 -15.73
CA VAL A 99 -6.95 -5.77 -16.75
C VAL A 99 -5.78 -6.57 -16.16
N GLY A 100 -5.62 -6.57 -14.84
CA GLY A 100 -4.62 -7.37 -14.14
C GLY A 100 -4.96 -7.50 -12.66
N ILE A 101 -4.56 -8.61 -12.05
CA ILE A 101 -4.80 -8.90 -10.64
C ILE A 101 -3.54 -9.48 -10.02
N GLU A 102 -3.17 -8.95 -8.86
CA GLU A 102 -2.17 -9.53 -7.98
C GLU A 102 -2.81 -9.76 -6.62
N GLN A 103 -2.50 -10.89 -6.00
CA GLN A 103 -2.97 -11.23 -4.65
C GLN A 103 -1.79 -11.28 -3.70
N TYR A 104 -2.01 -10.78 -2.49
CA TYR A 104 -1.05 -10.72 -1.42
C TYR A 104 -1.68 -11.25 -0.12
N GLU A 105 -0.89 -11.93 0.68
CA GLU A 105 -1.26 -12.42 2.01
C GLU A 105 -0.50 -11.62 3.08
N LYS A 106 -1.20 -11.26 4.15
CA LYS A 106 -0.66 -10.50 5.27
C LYS A 106 0.41 -11.32 5.97
N LYS A 107 1.55 -10.71 6.19
CA LYS A 107 2.65 -11.31 6.94
C LYS A 107 2.38 -11.12 8.43
N ASN A 108 2.20 -12.23 9.14
CA ASN A 108 2.18 -12.27 10.61
C ASN A 108 3.51 -11.83 11.22
#